data_AF-A0A7J3J693-F1
#
_entry.id   AF-A0A7J3J693-F1
#
_cell.length_a   1.000
_cell.length_b   1.000
_cell.length_c   1.000
_cell.angle_alpha   90.00
_cell.angle_beta   90.00
_cell.angle_gamma   90.00
#
_symmetry.space_group_name_H-M   'P 1'
#
loop_
_entity.id
_entity.type
_entity.pdbx_description
1 polymer ?
#
loop_
_entity_poly.entity_id
_entity_poly.type
_entity_poly.pdbx_seq_one_letter_code
_entity_poly.pdbx_strand_id
1 'polypeptide(L)' 'MTAKNGKTRRKIDLLDMSDAERTRVIEQIKQNLQRSISEARLWKTLLQYDELTINGQVIFSSDIPLEGFSMRFDIGKI' A
#
# COMPACT_ATOMS: atom_id res chain seq x y z
N MET A 1 -16.79 9.60 -25.48
CA MET A 1 -17.45 8.46 -24.81
C MET A 1 -16.38 7.64 -24.11
N THR A 2 -16.11 7.88 -22.83
CA THR A 2 -15.01 7.25 -22.09
C THR A 2 -15.53 6.09 -21.25
N ALA A 3 -15.01 4.88 -21.54
CA ALA A 3 -15.39 3.64 -20.89
C ALA A 3 -15.10 3.69 -19.39
N LYS A 4 -16.16 3.64 -18.57
CA LYS A 4 -16.05 3.37 -17.12
C LYS A 4 -15.62 1.92 -16.93
N ASN A 5 -14.31 1.70 -16.82
CA ASN A 5 -13.77 0.40 -16.42
C ASN A 5 -14.00 0.20 -14.91
N GLY A 6 -15.25 -0.06 -14.54
CA GLY A 6 -15.64 -0.41 -13.19
C GLY A 6 -15.13 -1.80 -12.85
N LYS A 7 -13.94 -1.90 -12.26
CA LYS A 7 -13.50 -3.13 -11.61
C LYS A 7 -14.48 -3.45 -10.48
N THR A 8 -15.41 -4.36 -10.72
CA THR A 8 -16.35 -4.86 -9.72
C THR A 8 -15.52 -5.44 -8.57
N ARG A 9 -15.49 -4.75 -7.43
CA ARG A 9 -14.86 -5.28 -6.22
C ARG A 9 -15.62 -6.55 -5.85
N ARG A 10 -14.98 -7.71 -6.00
CA ARG A 10 -15.56 -9.00 -5.61
C ARG A 10 -15.96 -8.88 -4.14
N LYS A 11 -17.26 -8.99 -3.85
CA LYS A 11 -17.74 -9.13 -2.47
C LYS A 11 -17.23 -10.47 -1.97
N ILE A 12 -16.43 -10.44 -0.92
CA ILE A 12 -15.98 -11.65 -0.24
C ILE A 12 -17.00 -11.92 0.85
N ASP A 13 -17.73 -13.03 0.76
CA ASP A 13 -18.58 -13.49 1.84
C ASP A 13 -17.73 -14.27 2.85
N LEU A 14 -17.55 -13.69 4.03
CA LEU A 14 -16.74 -14.30 5.08
C LEU A 14 -17.52 -15.35 5.88
N LEU A 15 -18.85 -15.33 5.84
CA LEU A 15 -19.70 -16.20 6.65
C LEU A 15 -19.71 -17.63 6.12
N ASP A 16 -19.68 -17.77 4.79
CA ASP A 16 -19.65 -19.07 4.10
C ASP A 16 -18.25 -19.71 4.03
N MET A 17 -17.22 -19.02 4.53
CA MET A 17 -15.84 -19.52 4.55
C MET A 17 -15.56 -20.40 5.76
N SER A 18 -14.65 -21.36 5.59
CA SER A 18 -14.03 -22.05 6.74
C SER A 18 -13.25 -21.06 7.61
N ASP A 19 -13.11 -21.36 8.90
CA ASP A 19 -12.39 -20.47 9.83
C ASP A 19 -10.94 -20.21 9.41
N ALA A 20 -10.27 -21.21 8.82
CA ALA A 20 -8.91 -21.07 8.31
C ALA A 20 -8.83 -20.11 7.11
N GLU A 21 -9.78 -20.19 6.17
CA GLU A 21 -9.87 -19.29 5.02
C GLU A 21 -10.23 -17.87 5.45
N ARG A 22 -11.21 -17.74 6.34
CA ARG A 22 -11.63 -16.45 6.91
C ARG A 22 -10.45 -15.75 7.58
N THR A 23 -9.68 -16.47 8.38
CA THR A 23 -8.50 -15.93 9.07
C THR A 23 -7.46 -15.42 8.08
N ARG A 24 -7.14 -16.21 7.04
CA ARG A 24 -6.19 -15.80 5.99
C ARG A 24 -6.65 -14.54 5.25
N VAL A 25 -7.93 -14.47 4.90
CA VAL A 25 -8.51 -13.31 4.22
C VAL A 25 -8.43 -12.06 5.09
N ILE A 26 -8.78 -12.16 6.38
CA ILE A 26 -8.69 -11.04 7.32
C ILE A 26 -7.25 -10.56 7.48
N GLU A 27 -6.29 -11.48 7.63
CA GLU A 27 -4.87 -11.16 7.72
C GLU A 27 -4.39 -10.37 6.50
N GLN A 28 -4.75 -10.85 5.30
CA GLN A 28 -4.39 -10.21 4.04
C GLN A 28 -5.03 -8.82 3.89
N ILE A 29 -6.30 -8.66 4.29
CA ILE A 29 -6.98 -7.36 4.28
C ILE A 29 -6.29 -6.39 5.24
N LYS A 30 -5.94 -6.85 6.45
CA LYS A 30 -5.24 -6.03 7.46
C LYS A 30 -3.88 -5.56 6.95
N GLN A 31 -3.10 -6.44 6.33
CA GLN A 31 -1.81 -6.10 5.73
C GLN A 31 -1.96 -5.09 4.59
N ASN A 32 -2.95 -5.26 3.72
CA ASN A 32 -3.22 -4.31 2.63
C ASN A 32 -3.66 -2.94 3.15
N LEU A 33 -4.51 -2.91 4.19
CA LEU A 33 -4.92 -1.66 4.84
C LEU A 33 -3.72 -0.94 5.46
N GLN A 34 -2.86 -1.67 6.19
CA GLN A 34 -1.65 -1.10 6.75
C GLN A 34 -0.73 -0.54 5.67
N ARG A 35 -0.54 -1.26 4.55
CA ARG A 35 0.22 -0.77 3.39
C ARG A 35 -0.35 0.53 2.87
N SER A 36 -1.66 0.59 2.61
CA SER A 36 -2.32 1.78 2.08
C SER A 36 -2.21 2.99 3.03
N ILE A 37 -2.32 2.77 4.34
CA ILE A 37 -2.14 3.84 5.34
C ILE A 37 -0.70 4.34 5.34
N SER A 38 0.28 3.45 5.31
CA SER A 38 1.70 3.82 5.26
C SER A 38 2.06 4.58 3.98
N GLU A 39 1.54 4.15 2.83
CA GLU A 39 1.68 4.87 1.56
C GLU A 39 1.04 6.26 1.65
N ALA A 40 -0.20 6.36 2.12
CA ALA A 40 -0.89 7.65 2.24
C ALA A 40 -0.16 8.62 3.19
N ARG A 41 0.42 8.11 4.28
CA ARG A 41 1.26 8.91 5.18
C ARG A 41 2.53 9.38 4.47
N LEU A 42 3.21 8.50 3.75
CA LEU A 42 4.40 8.87 2.96
C LEU A 42 4.05 9.95 1.94
N TRP A 43 2.98 9.77 1.15
CA TRP A 43 2.53 10.76 0.17
C TRP A 43 2.23 12.11 0.82
N LYS A 44 1.56 12.11 1.98
CA LYS A 44 1.28 13.35 2.73
C LYS A 44 2.57 14.03 3.18
N THR A 45 3.55 13.27 3.68
CA THR A 45 4.86 13.79 4.07
C THR A 45 5.59 14.36 2.86
N LEU A 46 5.66 13.63 1.74
CA LEU A 46 6.32 14.10 0.52
C LEU A 46 5.66 15.35 -0.06
N LEU A 47 4.35 15.54 0.10
CA LEU A 47 3.68 16.79 -0.29
C LEU A 47 4.06 18.00 0.58
N GLN A 48 4.65 17.78 1.76
CA GLN A 48 5.05 18.84 2.69
C GLN A 48 6.52 19.27 2.51
N TYR A 49 7.33 18.48 1.79
CA TYR A 49 8.75 18.72 1.61
C TYR A 49 9.08 18.79 0.12
N ASP A 50 9.80 19.84 -0.30
CA ASP A 50 10.18 20.03 -1.70
C ASP A 50 11.21 18.99 -2.20
N GLU A 51 11.98 18.41 -1.26
CA GLU A 51 13.01 17.44 -1.55
C GLU A 51 13.15 16.41 -0.40
N LEU A 52 13.33 15.14 -0.76
CA LEU A 52 13.74 14.09 0.16
C LEU A 52 15.13 13.59 -0.22
N THR A 53 16.03 13.68 0.76
CA THR A 53 17.41 13.21 0.64
C THR A 53 17.64 12.06 1.63
N ILE A 54 18.19 10.93 1.15
CA ILE A 54 18.71 9.85 2.00
C ILE A 54 20.20 9.71 1.73
N ASN A 55 21.01 9.70 2.79
CA ASN A 55 22.47 9.54 2.71
C ASN A 55 23.15 10.55 1.75
N GLY A 56 22.62 11.78 1.67
CA GLY A 56 23.12 12.82 0.76
C GLY A 56 22.70 12.67 -0.70
N GLN A 57 21.90 11.64 -1.03
CA GLN A 57 21.34 11.44 -2.37
C GLN A 57 19.87 11.87 -2.41
N VAL A 58 19.54 12.70 -3.40
CA VAL A 58 18.17 13.13 -3.68
C VAL A 58 17.42 11.98 -4.33
N ILE A 59 16.30 11.60 -3.74
CA ILE A 59 15.49 10.45 -4.18
C ILE A 59 14.04 10.82 -4.47
N PHE A 60 13.64 12.05 -4.11
CA PHE A 60 12.39 12.66 -4.51
C PHE A 60 12.56 14.18 -4.50
N SER A 61 12.06 14.84 -5.54
CA SER A 61 11.90 16.29 -5.60
C SER A 61 10.74 16.61 -6.52
N SER A 62 10.41 17.89 -6.69
CA SER A 62 9.34 18.35 -7.59
C SER A 62 9.50 17.81 -9.02
N ASP A 63 10.75 17.63 -9.47
CA ASP A 63 11.09 17.19 -10.84
C ASP A 63 11.49 15.71 -10.91
N ILE A 64 11.75 15.07 -9.77
CA ILE A 64 12.25 13.69 -9.70
C ILE A 64 11.22 12.82 -8.97
N PRO A 65 10.56 11.88 -9.68
CA PRO A 65 9.65 10.95 -9.05
C PRO A 65 10.40 10.08 -8.03
N LEU A 66 9.68 9.64 -6.99
CA LEU A 66 10.26 8.83 -5.92
C LEU A 66 10.85 7.53 -6.50
N GLU A 67 12.18 7.38 -6.45
CA GLU A 67 12.90 6.19 -6.93
C GLU A 67 13.56 5.42 -5.78
N GLY A 68 13.70 4.10 -5.94
CA GLY A 68 14.48 3.27 -5.01
C GLY A 68 13.83 2.92 -3.66
N PHE A 69 12.61 3.38 -3.38
CA PHE A 69 11.88 2.97 -2.18
C PHE A 69 11.10 1.67 -2.39
N SER A 70 11.51 0.62 -1.68
CA SER A 70 10.69 -0.59 -1.49
C SER A 70 10.42 -0.78 0.00
N MET A 71 9.14 -0.81 0.39
CA MET A 71 8.78 -1.20 1.75
C MET A 71 8.91 -2.72 1.89
N ARG A 72 9.94 -3.19 2.59
CA ARG A 72 10.04 -4.57 3.04
C ARG A 72 9.40 -4.67 4.42
N PHE A 73 8.35 -5.47 4.53
CA PHE A 73 7.78 -5.84 5.81
C PHE A 73 8.28 -7.24 6.13
N ASP A 74 8.99 -7.38 7.26
CA ASP A 74 9.43 -8.68 7.75
C ASP A 74 8.20 -9.52 8.07
N ILE A 75 7.93 -10.48 7.19
CA ILE A 75 6.96 -11.54 7.43
C ILE A 75 7.61 -12.47 8.45
N GLY A 76 7.30 -12.28 9.73
CA GLY A 76 7.59 -13.28 10.74
C GLY A 76 6.99 -14.61 10.27
N LYS A 77 7.85 -15.59 9.96
CA LYS A 77 7.45 -16.96 9.67
C LYS A 77 6.71 -17.51 10.89
N ILE A 78 5.46 -17.88 10.72
CA ILE A 78 4.71 -18.77 11.63
C ILE A 78 4.80 -20.17 11.04
#